data_AF-A0A1F6V8C6-F1
#
_entry.id   AF-A0A1F6V8C6-F1
#
_cell.length_a   1.000
_cell.length_b   1.000
_cell.length_c   1.000
_cell.angle_alpha   90.00
_cell.angle_beta   90.00
_cell.angle_gamma   90.00
#
_symmetry.space_group_name_H-M   'P 1'
#
loop_
_entity.id
_entity.type
_entity.pdbx_description
1 polymer ?
#
loop_
_entity_poly.entity_id
_entity_poly.type
_entity_poly.pdbx_seq_one_letter_code
_entity_poly.pdbx_strand_id
1 'polypeptide(L)'
;MPYIKKEQRPKIDELVAPLIEHLKSLPLEDQDGSLNYAVTKMIKNVYPQKYFHFNRALGVLTAITQELYRKIIGPYEETKITENGDV
;
A
#
# COMPACT_ATOMS: atom_id res chain seq x y z
N MET A 1 1.37 2.70 -10.15
CA MET A 1 1.32 4.18 -10.19
C MET A 1 1.84 4.77 -11.52
N PRO A 2 1.03 4.82 -12.60
CA PRO A 2 1.45 5.34 -13.91
C PRO A 2 1.77 6.85 -13.91
N TYR A 3 1.28 7.59 -12.92
CA TYR A 3 1.43 9.04 -12.79
C TYR A 3 2.68 9.49 -12.01
N ILE A 4 3.43 8.56 -11.39
CA ILE A 4 4.73 8.85 -10.77
C ILE A 4 5.81 8.65 -11.83
N LYS A 5 6.63 9.69 -12.04
CA LYS A 5 7.74 9.66 -13.01
C LYS A 5 8.72 8.54 -12.64
N LYS A 6 9.27 7.84 -13.65
CA LYS A 6 10.13 6.67 -13.39
C LYS A 6 11.36 7.04 -12.57
N GLU A 7 11.89 8.25 -12.77
CA GLU A 7 13.08 8.74 -12.09
C GLU A 7 12.86 9.01 -10.59
N GLN A 8 11.60 9.16 -10.15
CA GLN A 8 11.25 9.39 -8.75
C GLN A 8 11.15 8.09 -7.93
N ARG A 9 10.99 6.94 -8.61
CA ARG A 9 10.73 5.64 -7.94
C ARG A 9 11.94 5.07 -7.21
N PRO A 10 13.17 5.06 -7.79
CA PRO A 10 14.31 4.40 -7.15
C PRO A 10 14.59 4.89 -5.74
N LYS A 11 14.43 6.20 -5.47
CA LYS A 11 14.66 6.74 -4.13
C LYS A 11 13.58 6.30 -3.13
N ILE A 12 12.33 6.19 -3.58
CA ILE A 12 11.24 5.68 -2.74
C ILE A 12 11.49 4.20 -2.44
N ASP A 13 11.84 3.42 -3.46
CA ASP A 13 12.10 1.98 -3.34
C ASP A 13 13.27 1.71 -2.38
N GLU A 14 14.36 2.48 -2.48
CA GLU A 14 15.52 2.41 -1.58
C GLU A 14 15.12 2.66 -0.11
N LEU A 15 14.26 3.65 0.15
CA LEU A 15 13.84 4.02 1.50
C LEU A 15 12.82 3.02 2.09
N VAL A 16 11.98 2.43 1.24
CA VAL A 16 10.92 1.51 1.67
C VAL A 16 11.42 0.08 1.80
N ALA A 17 12.46 -0.32 1.07
CA ALA A 17 12.99 -1.69 1.10
C ALA A 17 13.36 -2.19 2.51
N PRO A 18 14.10 -1.44 3.36
CA PRO A 18 14.40 -1.89 4.72
C PRO A 18 13.14 -2.07 5.59
N LEU A 19 12.12 -1.24 5.39
CA LEU A 19 10.84 -1.36 6.10
C LEU A 19 10.09 -2.62 5.66
N ILE A 20 10.06 -2.93 4.36
CA ILE A 20 9.44 -4.15 3.85
C ILE A 20 10.13 -5.38 4.45
N GLU A 21 11.45 -5.42 4.44
CA GLU A 21 12.21 -6.56 4.97
C GLU A 21 12.00 -6.72 6.48
N HIS A 22 11.94 -5.60 7.23
CA HIS A 22 11.56 -5.66 8.63
C HIS A 22 10.15 -6.23 8.83
N LEU A 23 9.14 -5.74 8.11
CA LEU A 23 7.77 -6.21 8.24
C LEU A 23 7.64 -7.71 7.93
N LYS A 24 8.34 -8.20 6.90
CA LYS A 24 8.38 -9.63 6.57
C LYS A 24 9.07 -10.49 7.63
N SER A 25 10.00 -9.92 8.39
CA SER A 25 10.73 -10.64 9.45
C SER A 25 9.90 -10.86 10.73
N LEU A 26 8.76 -10.18 10.86
CA LEU A 26 7.89 -10.29 12.03
C LEU A 26 7.04 -11.56 11.99
N PRO A 27 6.63 -12.09 13.17
CA PRO A 27 5.57 -13.10 13.26
C PRO A 27 4.32 -12.66 12.49
N LEU A 28 3.61 -13.60 11.86
CA LEU A 28 2.49 -13.30 10.97
C LEU A 28 1.42 -12.45 11.68
N GLU A 29 1.12 -12.79 12.94
CA GLU A 29 0.18 -12.10 13.81
C GLU A 29 0.55 -10.62 14.08
N ASP A 30 1.83 -10.24 13.93
CA ASP A 30 2.33 -8.90 14.15
C ASP A 30 2.48 -8.07 12.87
N GLN A 31 2.45 -8.71 11.70
CA GLN A 31 2.71 -8.04 10.41
C GLN A 31 1.65 -6.97 10.11
N ASP A 32 0.37 -7.31 10.26
CA ASP A 32 -0.74 -6.41 9.94
C ASP A 32 -0.77 -5.18 10.85
N GLY A 33 -0.57 -5.39 12.16
CA GLY A 33 -0.50 -4.32 13.15
C GLY A 33 0.69 -3.39 12.88
N SER A 34 1.85 -3.95 12.54
CA SER A 34 3.07 -3.21 12.26
C SER A 34 3.00 -2.41 10.96
N LEU A 35 2.42 -2.99 9.90
CA LEU A 35 2.16 -2.30 8.65
C LEU A 35 1.17 -1.14 8.85
N ASN A 36 0.08 -1.37 9.58
CA ASN A 36 -0.89 -0.32 9.90
C ASN A 36 -0.24 0.82 10.71
N TYR A 37 0.60 0.49 11.70
CA TYR A 37 1.35 1.47 12.46
C TYR A 37 2.29 2.30 11.55
N ALA A 38 3.05 1.65 10.67
CA ALA A 38 3.96 2.32 9.76
C ALA A 38 3.23 3.30 8.81
N VAL A 39 2.13 2.86 8.20
CA VAL A 39 1.30 3.72 7.33
C VAL A 39 0.71 4.89 8.12
N THR A 40 0.17 4.63 9.32
CA THR A 40 -0.37 5.67 10.20
C THR A 40 0.69 6.71 10.57
N LYS A 41 1.92 6.26 10.88
CA LYS A 41 3.05 7.16 11.15
C LYS A 41 3.43 7.98 9.93
N MET A 42 3.45 7.41 8.73
CA MET A 42 3.71 8.17 7.51
C MET A 42 2.66 9.26 7.29
N ILE A 43 1.36 8.92 7.37
CA ILE A 43 0.28 9.89 7.20
C ILE A 43 0.37 11.02 8.24
N LYS A 44 0.56 10.67 9.51
CA LYS A 44 0.64 11.66 10.61
C LYS A 44 1.79 12.67 10.45
N ASN A 45 2.89 12.28 9.80
CA ASN A 45 4.07 13.13 9.65
C ASN A 45 4.16 13.82 8.28
N VAL A 46 3.50 13.30 7.24
CA VAL A 46 3.45 13.93 5.92
C VAL A 46 2.37 15.00 5.84
N TYR A 47 1.22 14.80 6.51
CA TYR A 47 0.08 15.70 6.42
C TYR A 47 -0.01 16.62 7.66
N PRO A 48 -0.12 17.95 7.48
CA PRO A 48 -0.39 18.86 8.58
C PRO A 48 -1.73 18.55 9.27
N GLN A 49 -1.83 18.86 10.56
CA GLN A 49 -3.03 18.61 11.36
C GLN A 49 -4.18 19.59 11.07
N LYS A 50 -4.73 19.51 9.86
CA LYS A 50 -5.94 20.22 9.45
C LYS A 50 -6.83 19.27 8.67
N TYR A 51 -8.14 19.43 8.84
CA TYR A 51 -9.15 18.59 8.20
C TYR A 51 -8.93 18.43 6.68
N PHE A 52 -8.61 19.54 5.98
CA PHE A 52 -8.29 19.50 4.55
C PHE A 52 -7.21 18.48 4.19
N HIS A 53 -6.12 18.42 4.97
CA HIS A 53 -5.02 17.50 4.71
C HIS A 53 -5.39 16.06 5.07
N PHE A 54 -6.19 15.84 6.11
CA PHE A 54 -6.71 14.50 6.42
C PHE A 54 -7.68 14.00 5.36
N ASN A 55 -8.54 14.84 4.81
CA ASN A 55 -9.40 14.46 3.69
C ASN A 55 -8.58 14.07 2.45
N ARG A 56 -7.47 14.76 2.18
CA ARG A 56 -6.51 14.37 1.13
C ARG A 56 -5.84 13.03 1.41
N ALA A 57 -5.42 12.78 2.66
CA ALA A 57 -4.83 11.51 3.06
C ALA A 57 -5.83 10.35 2.89
N LEU A 58 -7.08 10.53 3.30
CA LEU A 58 -8.15 9.56 3.08
C LEU A 58 -8.33 9.24 1.60
N GLY A 59 -8.33 10.27 0.73
CA GLY A 59 -8.37 10.06 -0.72
C GLY A 59 -7.22 9.20 -1.25
N VAL A 60 -5.99 9.41 -0.76
CA VAL A 60 -4.83 8.58 -1.13
C VAL A 60 -4.98 7.14 -0.63
N LEU A 61 -5.42 6.94 0.61
CA LEU A 61 -5.64 5.60 1.16
C LEU A 61 -6.71 4.83 0.36
N THR A 62 -7.83 5.47 0.01
CA THR A 62 -8.85 4.87 -0.85
C THR A 62 -8.28 4.51 -2.22
N ALA A 63 -7.47 5.38 -2.82
CA ALA A 63 -6.83 5.10 -4.10
C ALA A 63 -5.85 3.91 -4.02
N ILE A 64 -5.11 3.78 -2.91
CA ILE A 64 -4.23 2.63 -2.66
C ILE A 64 -5.04 1.32 -2.63
N THR A 65 -6.16 1.28 -1.91
CA THR A 65 -7.04 0.10 -1.86
C THR A 65 -7.59 -0.26 -3.23
N GLN A 66 -8.06 0.72 -4.00
CA GLN A 66 -8.57 0.50 -5.36
C GLN A 66 -7.48 0.03 -6.33
N GLU A 67 -6.26 0.54 -6.21
CA GLU A 67 -5.13 0.09 -7.03
C GLU A 67 -4.69 -1.32 -6.66
N LEU A 68 -4.62 -1.66 -5.37
CA LEU A 68 -4.36 -3.03 -4.89
C LEU A 68 -5.37 -4.01 -5.49
N TYR A 69 -6.66 -3.69 -5.42
CA TYR A 69 -7.68 -4.55 -5.98
C TYR A 69 -7.52 -4.71 -7.49
N ARG A 70 -7.48 -3.60 -8.23
CA ARG A 70 -7.43 -3.62 -9.70
C ARG A 70 -6.15 -4.20 -10.30
N LYS A 71 -5.00 -4.01 -9.64
CA LYS A 71 -3.68 -4.36 -10.21
C LYS A 71 -3.08 -5.65 -9.67
N ILE A 72 -3.52 -6.10 -8.51
CA ILE A 72 -2.96 -7.29 -7.86
C ILE A 72 -4.04 -8.34 -7.65
N ILE A 73 -5.14 -7.98 -6.97
CA ILE A 73 -6.19 -8.94 -6.61
C ILE A 73 -6.96 -9.40 -7.85
N GLY A 74 -7.43 -8.49 -8.70
CA GLY A 74 -8.19 -8.82 -9.91
C GLY A 74 -7.45 -9.80 -10.83
N PRO A 75 -6.19 -9.53 -11.25
CA PRO A 75 -5.42 -10.50 -12.03
C PRO A 75 -5.22 -11.87 -11.34
N TYR A 76 -5.09 -11.87 -10.01
CA TYR A 76 -5.04 -13.11 -9.24
C TYR A 76 -6.39 -13.85 -9.28
N GLU A 77 -7.52 -13.15 -9.14
CA GLU A 77 -8.86 -13.72 -9.26
C GLU A 77 -9.11 -14.30 -10.65
N GLU A 78 -8.73 -13.61 -11.73
CA GLU A 78 -8.80 -14.15 -13.11
C GLU A 78 -8.03 -15.47 -13.27
N THR A 79 -6.87 -15.55 -12.61
CA THR A 79 -6.08 -16.80 -12.58
C THR A 79 -6.84 -17.88 -11.82
N LYS A 80 -7.44 -17.56 -10.68
CA LYS A 80 -8.22 -18.50 -9.87
C LYS A 80 -9.53 -18.94 -10.53
N ILE A 81 -10.17 -18.09 -11.32
CA ILE A 81 -11.33 -18.44 -12.15
C ILE A 81 -10.93 -19.48 -13.20
N THR A 82 -9.78 -19.29 -13.84
CA THR A 82 -9.27 -20.26 -14.83
C THR A 82 -8.93 -21.62 -14.18
N GLU A 83 -8.39 -21.61 -12.95
CA GLU A 83 -7.99 -22.82 -12.22
C GLU A 83 -9.16 -23.58 -11.58
N ASN A 84 -10.10 -22.86 -10.96
CA ASN A 84 -11.11 -23.45 -10.08
C ASN A 84 -12.55 -23.29 -10.61
N GLY A 85 -12.73 -22.57 -11.72
CA GLY A 85 -14.04 -22.13 -12.19
C GLY A 85 -14.45 -20.79 -11.57
N ASP A 86 -15.38 -20.12 -12.25
CA ASP A 86 -16.09 -18.96 -11.69
C ASP A 86 -17.21 -19.45 -10.75
N VAL A 87 -17.76 -18.53 -9.95
CA VAL A 87 -18.90 -18.80 -9.04
C VAL A 87 -20.13 -19.28 -9.81
#